data_AF-A0A0E9Y1Z9-F1
#
_entry.id   AF-A0A0E9Y1Z9-F1
#
_cell.length_a   1.000
_cell.length_b   1.000
_cell.length_c   1.000
_cell.angle_alpha   90.00
_cell.angle_beta   90.00
_cell.angle_gamma   90.00
#
_symmetry.space_group_name_H-M   'P 1'
#
loop_
_entity.id
_entity.type
_entity.pdbx_description
1 polymer ?
#
loop_
_entity_poly.entity_id
_entity_poly.type
_entity_poly.pdbx_seq_one_letter_code
_entity_poly.pdbx_strand_id
1 'polypeptide(L)' 'SAALSMAVAGARNTTAKQLTEVLHVNSDDIHKHFSSFFSQLSGFSPDVKLHVANRMYADRAFPVLDTYLSLLRDSYG' A
#
# COMPACT_ATOMS: atom_id res chain seq x y z
N SER A 1 4.36 4.42 6.66
CA SER A 1 3.95 2.99 6.63
C SER A 1 3.44 2.49 5.29
N ALA A 2 2.98 3.34 4.35
CA ALA A 2 2.41 2.90 3.07
C ALA A 2 3.31 1.92 2.28
N ALA A 3 4.61 2.21 2.13
CA ALA A 3 5.55 1.32 1.44
C ALA A 3 5.66 -0.08 2.08
N LEU A 4 5.69 -0.14 3.41
CA LEU A 4 5.76 -1.42 4.12
C LEU A 4 4.43 -2.18 4.02
N SER A 5 3.30 -1.47 4.03
CA SER A 5 1.99 -2.06 3.77
C SER A 5 1.86 -2.59 2.33
N MET A 6 2.41 -1.89 1.33
CA MET A 6 2.52 -2.41 -0.04
C MET A 6 3.33 -3.71 -0.10
N ALA A 7 4.38 -3.85 0.72
CA ALA A 7 5.13 -5.10 0.84
C ALA A 7 4.30 -6.22 1.50
N VAL A 8 3.47 -5.91 2.50
CA VAL A 8 2.55 -6.87 3.14
C VAL A 8 1.58 -7.49 2.13
N ALA A 9 1.02 -6.72 1.19
CA ALA A 9 0.09 -7.23 0.17
C ALA A 9 0.69 -8.38 -0.68
N GLY A 10 2.01 -8.33 -0.92
CA GLY A 10 2.74 -9.36 -1.67
C GLY A 10 3.34 -10.46 -0.80
N ALA A 11 3.46 -10.23 0.51
CA ALA A 11 4.07 -11.17 1.44
C ALA A 11 3.13 -12.35 1.76
N ARG A 12 3.70 -13.49 2.13
CA ARG A 12 2.95 -14.69 2.56
C ARG A 12 3.62 -15.30 3.79
N ASN A 13 2.88 -16.15 4.50
CA ASN A 13 3.35 -16.96 5.63
C ASN A 13 4.11 -16.11 6.68
N THR A 14 5.31 -16.57 7.07
CA THR A 14 6.15 -15.93 8.09
C THR A 14 6.49 -14.48 7.76
N THR A 15 6.77 -14.18 6.49
CA THR A 15 7.11 -12.82 6.06
C THR A 15 5.92 -11.88 6.26
N ALA A 16 4.70 -12.32 5.90
CA ALA A 16 3.50 -11.52 6.14
C ALA A 16 3.31 -11.27 7.65
N LYS A 17 3.44 -12.31 8.47
CA LYS A 17 3.27 -12.23 9.93
C LYS A 17 4.23 -11.22 10.57
N GLN A 18 5.52 -11.31 10.25
CA GLN A 18 6.55 -10.41 10.78
C GLN A 18 6.27 -8.94 10.40
N LEU A 19 5.88 -8.71 9.14
CA LEU A 19 5.57 -7.36 8.68
C LEU A 19 4.30 -6.79 9.33
N THR A 20 3.26 -7.60 9.53
CA THR A 20 2.04 -7.17 10.22
C THR A 20 2.27 -6.90 11.71
N GLU A 21 3.12 -7.68 12.37
CA GLU A 21 3.49 -7.48 13.78
C GLU A 21 4.21 -6.15 13.97
N VAL A 22 5.22 -5.85 13.14
CA VAL A 22 5.96 -4.57 13.21
C VAL A 22 5.02 -3.38 12.96
N LEU A 23 4.11 -3.51 11.99
CA LEU A 23 3.18 -2.45 11.63
C LEU A 23 2.02 -2.29 12.63
N HIS A 24 1.82 -3.22 13.57
CA HIS A 24 0.67 -3.25 14.50
C HIS A 24 -0.68 -3.16 13.77
N VAL A 25 -0.82 -3.91 12.67
CA VAL A 25 -1.96 -3.82 11.76
C VAL A 25 -2.62 -5.17 11.53
N ASN A 26 -3.95 -5.15 11.43
CA ASN A 26 -4.70 -6.26 10.89
C ASN A 26 -4.60 -6.22 9.36
N SER A 27 -4.09 -7.30 8.76
CA SER A 27 -3.74 -7.42 7.33
C SER A 27 -4.87 -7.03 6.37
N ASP A 28 -6.12 -7.35 6.71
CA ASP A 28 -7.18 -7.41 5.70
C ASP A 28 -7.81 -6.06 5.36
N ASP A 29 -7.71 -5.07 6.25
CA ASP A 29 -8.34 -3.75 6.07
C ASP A 29 -7.34 -2.61 5.85
N ILE A 30 -6.04 -2.87 6.01
CA ILE A 30 -5.01 -1.83 5.92
C ILE A 30 -4.99 -1.14 4.54
N HIS A 31 -5.17 -1.90 3.46
CA HIS A 31 -5.17 -1.35 2.10
C HIS A 31 -6.37 -0.44 1.85
N LYS A 32 -7.55 -0.82 2.35
CA LYS A 32 -8.77 0.01 2.29
C LYS A 32 -8.60 1.31 3.08
N HIS A 33 -7.98 1.24 4.26
CA HIS A 33 -7.70 2.43 5.06
C HIS A 33 -6.76 3.40 4.33
N PHE A 34 -5.70 2.91 3.67
CA PHE A 34 -4.84 3.77 2.86
C PHE A 34 -5.56 4.38 1.67
N SER A 35 -6.38 3.60 0.95
CA SER A 35 -7.19 4.11 -0.17
C SER A 35 -8.13 5.24 0.27
N SER A 36 -8.85 5.03 1.38
CA SER A 36 -9.73 6.05 1.96
C SER A 36 -8.93 7.28 2.44
N PHE A 37 -7.78 7.08 3.07
CA PHE A 37 -6.94 8.17 3.54
C PHE A 37 -6.43 9.04 2.39
N PHE A 38 -5.94 8.42 1.31
CA PHE A 38 -5.46 9.18 0.15
C PHE A 38 -6.58 9.92 -0.57
N SER A 39 -7.78 9.37 -0.66
CA SER A 39 -8.92 10.06 -1.27
C SER A 39 -9.42 11.25 -0.44
N GLN A 40 -9.32 11.18 0.88
CA GLN A 40 -9.66 12.29 1.78
C GLN A 40 -8.55 13.34 1.88
N LEU A 41 -7.32 13.00 1.49
CA LEU A 41 -6.14 13.83 1.69
C LEU A 41 -6.26 15.23 1.06
N SER A 42 -6.86 15.31 -0.12
CA SER A 42 -7.11 16.56 -0.84
C SER A 42 -8.18 17.46 -0.19
N GLY A 43 -8.96 16.93 0.76
CA GLY A 43 -10.05 17.65 1.43
C GLY A 43 -9.68 18.26 2.79
N PHE A 44 -8.52 17.93 3.36
CA PHE A 44 -8.19 18.38 4.74
C PHE A 44 -7.79 19.84 4.85
N SER A 45 -7.22 20.45 3.81
CA SER A 45 -6.87 21.86 3.81
C SER A 45 -6.88 22.43 2.39
N PRO A 46 -7.84 23.30 2.06
CA PRO A 46 -7.96 23.86 0.70
C PRO A 46 -6.77 24.77 0.32
N ASP A 47 -6.03 25.28 1.30
CA ASP A 47 -4.86 26.14 1.09
C ASP A 47 -3.55 25.34 0.92
N VAL A 48 -3.60 24.01 1.08
CA VAL A 48 -2.43 23.13 1.00
C VAL A 48 -2.59 22.13 -0.11
N LYS A 49 -1.62 22.11 -1.04
CA LYS A 49 -1.54 21.11 -2.09
C LYS A 49 -0.54 20.02 -1.70
N LEU A 50 -1.06 18.84 -1.39
CA LEU A 50 -0.24 17.66 -1.08
C LEU A 50 -0.31 16.65 -2.22
N HIS A 51 0.85 16.25 -2.74
CA HIS A 51 0.99 15.22 -3.76
C HIS A 51 1.65 13.99 -3.15
N VAL A 52 1.04 12.82 -3.34
CA VAL A 52 1.58 11.53 -2.91
C VAL A 52 1.86 10.69 -4.15
N ALA A 53 3.07 10.12 -4.23
CA ALA A 53 3.47 9.22 -5.31
C ALA A 53 4.11 7.97 -4.71
N ASN A 54 3.46 6.82 -4.87
CA ASN A 54 3.93 5.53 -4.39
C ASN A 54 4.36 4.67 -5.59
N ARG A 55 5.48 3.96 -5.49
CA ARG A 55 5.90 3.03 -6.55
C ARG A 55 6.76 1.89 -6.00
N MET A 56 6.48 0.68 -6.49
CA MET A 56 7.32 -0.50 -6.30
C MET A 56 8.05 -0.79 -7.62
N TYR A 57 9.33 -1.09 -7.53
CA TYR A 57 10.14 -1.52 -8.68
C TYR A 57 10.56 -2.97 -8.47
N ALA A 58 10.37 -3.80 -9.49
CA ALA A 58 10.79 -5.19 -9.52
C ALA A 58 11.73 -5.40 -10.70
N ASP A 59 12.62 -6.38 -10.58
CA ASP A 59 13.47 -6.82 -11.68
C ASP A 59 12.58 -7.48 -12.76
N ARG A 60 12.87 -7.17 -14.03
CA ARG A 60 12.12 -7.68 -15.19
C ARG A 60 12.16 -9.19 -15.32
N ALA A 61 13.17 -9.85 -14.73
CA ALA A 61 13.25 -11.30 -14.70
C ALA A 61 12.13 -11.96 -13.86
N PHE A 62 11.47 -11.20 -12.99
CA PHE A 62 10.41 -11.70 -12.11
C PHE A 62 9.07 -11.05 -12.47
N PRO A 63 8.21 -11.74 -13.23
CA PRO A 63 6.89 -11.23 -13.54
C PRO A 63 6.08 -11.04 -12.26
N VAL A 64 5.45 -9.87 -12.13
CA VAL A 64 4.62 -9.51 -10.98
C VAL A 64 3.18 -9.93 -11.26
N LEU A 65 2.51 -10.46 -10.25
CA LEU A 65 1.13 -10.91 -10.36
C LEU A 65 0.18 -9.72 -10.61
N ASP A 66 -0.72 -9.86 -11.60
CA ASP A 66 -1.67 -8.80 -11.98
C ASP A 66 -2.62 -8.41 -10.84
N THR A 67 -2.99 -9.36 -9.97
CA THR A 67 -3.84 -9.07 -8.80
C THR A 67 -3.12 -8.19 -7.78
N TYR A 68 -1.81 -8.35 -7.64
CA TYR A 68 -0.99 -7.49 -6.79
C TYR A 68 -0.84 -6.10 -7.40
N LEU A 69 -0.58 -6.00 -8.70
CA LEU A 69 -0.51 -4.72 -9.42
C LEU A 69 -1.82 -3.94 -9.32
N SER A 70 -2.95 -4.63 -9.48
CA SER A 70 -4.29 -4.03 -9.36
C SER A 70 -4.53 -3.50 -7.94
N LEU A 71 -4.21 -4.30 -6.91
CA LEU A 71 -4.33 -3.87 -5.52
C LEU A 71 -3.50 -2.62 -5.22
N LEU A 72 -2.25 -2.56 -5.71
CA LEU A 72 -1.39 -1.39 -5.50
C LEU A 72 -1.98 -0.14 -6.15
N ARG A 73 -2.40 -0.22 -7.42
CA ARG A 73 -3.00 0.90 -8.13
C ARG A 73 -4.27 1.40 -7.44
N ASP A 74 -5.14 0.48 -7.04
CA ASP A 74 -6.45 0.84 -6.51
C ASP A 74 -6.38 1.37 -5.06
N SER A 75 -5.33 1.01 -4.32
CA SER A 75 -5.18 1.37 -2.89
C SER A 75 -4.13 2.43 -2.59
N TYR A 76 -3.13 2.62 -3.46
CA TYR A 76 -1.95 3.46 -3.19
C TYR A 76 -1.65 4.50 -4.28
N GLY A 77 -2.42 4.52 -5.36
CA GLY A 77 -2.27 5.45 -6.49
C GLY A 77 -1.41 4.87 -7.61
#